data_AF-A0AAV9AM31-F1
#
_entry.id   AF-A0AAV9AM31-F1
#
_cell.length_a   1.000
_cell.length_b   1.000
_cell.length_c   1.000
_cell.angle_alpha   90.00
_cell.angle_beta   90.00
_cell.angle_gamma   90.00
#
_symmetry.space_group_name_H-M   'P 1'
#
loop_
_entity.id
_entity.type
_entity.pdbx_description
1 polymer ?
#
loop_
_entity_poly.entity_id
_entity_poly.type
_entity_poly.pdbx_seq_one_letter_code
_entity_poly.pdbx_strand_id
1 'polypeptide(L)'
;MAMKAITLLLLLLLAATAVSAQSASAPAPAPEGVDQDQVKECFKTLSAVGGCVDDIFKSFLTPDFGVAATCCEAVVTVTDECWAKIFFGTYDQAFVEKLRSFCKSLGVGKN
;
A
#
# COMPACT_ATOMS: atom_id res chain seq x y z
N MET A 1 -28.55 -1.57 40.54
CA MET A 1 -28.96 -0.92 39.27
C MET A 1 -28.09 0.29 38.87
N ALA A 2 -27.23 0.81 39.74
CA ALA A 2 -26.33 1.94 39.44
C ALA A 2 -25.24 1.66 38.39
N MET A 3 -24.82 0.39 38.22
CA MET A 3 -23.73 0.02 37.29
C MET A 3 -24.07 0.31 35.81
N LYS A 4 -25.32 0.10 35.41
CA LYS A 4 -25.80 0.35 34.03
C LYS A 4 -25.85 1.85 33.70
N ALA A 5 -26.17 2.69 34.68
CA ALA A 5 -26.18 4.14 34.50
C ALA A 5 -24.75 4.68 34.30
N ILE A 6 -23.77 4.12 35.02
CA ILE A 6 -22.35 4.44 34.84
C ILE A 6 -21.87 4.02 33.45
N THR A 7 -22.26 2.83 32.97
CA THR A 7 -21.93 2.37 31.62
C THR A 7 -22.54 3.25 30.53
N LEU A 8 -23.80 3.69 30.69
CA LEU A 8 -24.45 4.61 29.75
C LEU A 8 -23.80 6.00 29.75
N LEU A 9 -23.43 6.52 30.92
CA LEU A 9 -22.69 7.78 31.05
C LEU A 9 -21.32 7.72 30.37
N LEU A 10 -20.58 6.62 30.52
CA LEU A 10 -19.30 6.40 29.83
C LEU A 10 -19.44 6.35 28.31
N LEU A 11 -20.46 5.64 27.79
CA LEU A 11 -20.74 5.56 26.35
C LEU A 11 -21.09 6.93 25.74
N LEU A 12 -21.84 7.77 26.46
CA LEU A 12 -22.16 9.13 26.01
C LEU A 12 -20.92 10.05 25.94
N LEU A 13 -19.95 9.89 26.84
CA LEU A 13 -18.69 10.65 26.83
C LEU A 13 -17.81 10.31 25.61
N LEU A 14 -17.82 9.06 25.12
CA LEU A 14 -17.05 8.63 23.95
C LEU A 14 -17.56 9.21 22.63
N ALA A 15 -18.84 9.58 22.52
CA ALA A 15 -19.42 10.14 21.30
C ALA A 15 -19.13 11.66 21.12
N ALA A 16 -18.56 12.32 22.12
CA ALA A 16 -18.34 13.78 22.13
C ALA A 16 -16.96 14.22 21.63
N THR A 17 -16.09 13.32 21.17
CA THR A 17 -14.92 13.73 20.38
C THR A 17 -15.38 14.05 18.97
N ALA A 18 -15.92 15.26 18.81
CA ALA A 18 -16.09 15.90 17.54
C ALA A 18 -14.78 15.82 16.75
N VAL A 19 -14.86 15.20 15.57
CA VAL A 19 -13.89 15.35 14.50
C VAL A 19 -13.67 16.85 14.26
N SER A 20 -12.52 17.32 14.70
CA SER A 20 -11.91 18.59 14.31
C SER A 20 -10.41 18.31 14.28
N ALA A 21 -9.65 18.51 13.21
CA ALA A 21 -9.87 19.29 12.01
C ALA A 21 -9.48 18.45 10.80
N GLN A 22 -10.27 18.56 9.73
CA GLN A 22 -9.74 18.42 8.37
C GLN A 22 -8.71 19.53 8.20
N SER A 23 -7.47 19.25 8.59
CA SER A 23 -6.32 20.00 8.11
C SER A 23 -6.36 19.84 6.59
N ALA A 24 -6.80 20.88 5.89
CA ALA A 24 -6.34 21.11 4.54
C ALA A 24 -4.83 21.28 4.65
N SER A 25 -4.12 20.16 4.66
CA SER A 25 -2.69 20.16 4.38
C SER A 25 -2.60 20.66 2.96
N ALA A 26 -2.24 21.94 2.80
CA ALA A 26 -1.68 22.39 1.54
C ALA A 26 -0.65 21.33 1.11
N PRO A 27 -0.68 20.85 -0.14
CA PRO A 27 0.34 19.94 -0.61
C PRO A 27 1.68 20.59 -0.30
N ALA A 28 2.53 19.91 0.47
CA ALA A 28 3.92 20.31 0.55
C ALA A 28 4.44 20.49 -0.89
N PRO A 29 5.24 21.53 -1.19
CA PRO A 29 5.86 21.64 -2.49
C PRO A 29 6.60 20.32 -2.74
N ALA A 30 6.12 19.58 -3.75
CA ALA A 30 6.71 18.31 -4.11
C ALA A 30 8.20 18.54 -4.39
N PRO A 31 9.10 17.66 -3.94
CA PRO A 31 10.50 17.77 -4.30
C PRO A 31 10.61 17.87 -5.82
N GLU A 32 11.19 18.97 -6.30
CA GLU A 32 11.43 19.21 -7.71
C GLU A 32 12.29 18.06 -8.25
N GLY A 33 11.67 17.16 -9.02
CA GLY A 33 12.34 15.96 -9.54
C GLY A 33 11.49 14.68 -9.54
N VAL A 34 10.36 14.65 -8.84
CA VAL A 34 9.42 13.53 -8.92
C VAL A 34 8.23 13.87 -9.81
N ASP A 35 8.21 13.29 -11.01
CA ASP A 35 7.02 13.28 -11.86
C ASP A 35 5.98 12.33 -11.26
N GLN A 36 5.03 12.90 -10.52
CA GLN A 36 3.98 12.16 -9.84
C GLN A 36 3.08 11.39 -10.82
N ASP A 37 2.92 11.87 -12.05
CA ASP A 37 2.04 11.23 -13.03
C ASP A 37 2.69 10.00 -13.64
N GLN A 38 4.01 10.01 -13.87
CA GLN A 38 4.77 8.82 -14.26
C GLN A 38 4.77 7.74 -13.18
N VAL A 39 4.83 8.13 -11.90
CA VAL A 39 4.77 7.17 -10.79
C VAL A 39 3.37 6.55 -10.70
N LYS A 40 2.31 7.35 -10.82
CA LYS A 40 0.94 6.85 -10.87
C LYS A 40 0.73 5.88 -12.02
N GLU A 41 1.26 6.17 -13.21
CA GLU A 41 1.19 5.24 -14.35
C GLU A 41 1.92 3.93 -14.07
N CYS A 42 3.06 3.96 -13.37
CA CYS A 42 3.76 2.75 -12.95
C CYS A 42 3.00 1.92 -11.90
N PHE A 43 2.19 2.56 -11.07
CA PHE A 43 1.31 1.88 -10.12
C PHE A 43 0.04 1.31 -10.75
N LYS A 44 -0.37 1.80 -11.92
CA LYS A 44 -1.68 1.52 -12.53
C LYS A 44 -2.00 0.03 -12.66
N THR A 45 -1.01 -0.77 -13.08
CA THR A 45 -1.19 -2.22 -13.23
C THR A 45 -1.39 -2.91 -11.87
N LEU A 46 -0.71 -2.44 -10.83
CA LEU A 46 -0.84 -2.96 -9.47
C LEU A 46 -2.16 -2.51 -8.83
N SER A 47 -2.52 -1.23 -8.96
CA SER A 47 -3.73 -0.65 -8.36
C SER A 47 -5.03 -1.12 -9.02
N ALA A 48 -4.95 -1.64 -10.24
CA ALA A 48 -6.07 -2.33 -10.88
C ALA A 48 -6.46 -3.63 -10.16
N VAL A 49 -5.55 -4.21 -9.37
CA VAL A 49 -5.81 -5.41 -8.55
C VAL A 49 -6.05 -4.98 -7.10
N GLY A 50 -7.28 -5.17 -6.62
CA GLY A 50 -7.66 -4.78 -5.25
C GLY A 50 -6.73 -5.39 -4.19
N GLY A 51 -6.18 -4.55 -3.31
CA GLY A 51 -5.27 -4.95 -2.24
C GLY A 51 -3.82 -5.26 -2.66
N CYS A 52 -3.52 -5.28 -3.96
CA CYS A 52 -2.19 -5.66 -4.45
C CYS A 52 -1.09 -4.71 -4.00
N VAL A 53 -1.36 -3.41 -4.04
CA VAL A 53 -0.42 -2.38 -3.58
C VAL A 53 -0.13 -2.54 -2.08
N ASP A 54 -1.17 -2.69 -1.26
CA ASP A 54 -1.03 -2.93 0.18
C ASP A 54 -0.25 -4.22 0.48
N ASP A 55 -0.51 -5.31 -0.22
CA ASP A 55 0.19 -6.59 -0.03
C ASP A 55 1.69 -6.46 -0.37
N ILE A 56 2.04 -5.72 -1.43
CA ILE A 56 3.42 -5.46 -1.81
C ILE A 56 4.12 -4.61 -0.75
N PHE A 57 3.50 -3.52 -0.30
CA PHE A 57 4.06 -2.67 0.75
C PHE A 57 4.21 -3.41 2.07
N LYS A 58 3.23 -4.23 2.45
CA LYS A 58 3.31 -5.07 3.63
C LYS A 58 4.48 -6.05 3.51
N SER A 59 4.60 -6.73 2.37
CA SER A 59 5.71 -7.67 2.10
C SER A 59 7.08 -6.98 2.06
N PHE A 60 7.14 -5.68 1.75
CA PHE A 60 8.37 -4.89 1.85
C PHE A 60 8.76 -4.61 3.31
N LEU A 61 7.77 -4.39 4.18
CA LEU A 61 7.98 -4.05 5.59
C LEU A 61 8.11 -5.28 6.50
N THR A 62 7.61 -6.44 6.07
CA THR A 62 7.60 -7.68 6.85
C THR A 62 8.50 -8.76 6.24
N PRO A 63 9.01 -9.73 7.03
CA PRO A 63 9.76 -10.85 6.47
C PRO A 63 8.90 -11.82 5.64
N ASP A 64 7.57 -11.73 5.71
CA ASP A 64 6.64 -12.61 5.02
C ASP A 64 6.13 -11.99 3.69
N PHE A 65 6.17 -12.78 2.61
CA PHE A 65 5.53 -12.43 1.34
C PHE A 65 4.09 -12.95 1.33
N GLY A 66 3.15 -12.03 1.53
CA GLY A 66 1.72 -12.32 1.60
C GLY A 66 0.95 -11.85 0.37
N VAL A 67 1.47 -12.07 -0.84
CA VAL A 67 0.90 -11.52 -2.08
C VAL A 67 0.01 -12.55 -2.79
N ALA A 68 -1.22 -12.16 -3.13
CA ALA A 68 -2.15 -13.02 -3.86
C ALA A 68 -1.67 -13.34 -5.30
N ALA A 69 -2.06 -14.50 -5.84
CA ALA A 69 -1.68 -14.92 -7.19
C ALA A 69 -2.09 -13.91 -8.28
N THR A 70 -3.28 -13.31 -8.17
CA THR A 70 -3.77 -12.26 -9.08
C THR A 70 -2.93 -10.99 -9.00
N CYS A 71 -2.42 -10.62 -7.82
CA CYS A 71 -1.47 -9.52 -7.68
C CYS A 71 -0.11 -9.89 -8.29
N CYS A 72 0.31 -11.14 -8.15
CA CYS A 72 1.54 -11.62 -8.75
C CYS A 72 1.54 -11.58 -10.28
N GLU A 73 0.39 -11.73 -10.94
CA GLU A 73 0.25 -11.49 -12.38
C GLU A 73 0.61 -10.04 -12.74
N ALA A 74 0.11 -9.08 -11.95
CA ALA A 74 0.46 -7.68 -12.13
C ALA A 74 1.94 -7.41 -11.84
N VAL A 75 2.49 -7.94 -10.74
CA VAL A 75 3.90 -7.76 -10.33
C VAL A 75 4.89 -8.15 -11.43
N VAL A 76 4.68 -9.28 -12.11
CA VAL A 76 5.62 -9.75 -13.14
C VAL A 76 5.54 -8.94 -14.43
N THR A 77 4.46 -8.18 -14.64
CA THR A 77 4.29 -7.30 -15.81
C THR A 77 4.87 -5.89 -15.59
N VAL A 78 5.08 -5.47 -14.34
CA VAL A 78 5.71 -4.18 -14.03
C VAL A 78 7.20 -4.20 -14.38
N THR A 79 7.61 -3.25 -15.22
CA THR A 79 8.99 -3.12 -15.71
C THR A 79 9.95 -2.62 -14.62
N ASP A 80 11.24 -2.89 -14.78
CA ASP A 80 12.28 -2.40 -13.85
C ASP A 80 12.33 -0.88 -13.79
N GLU A 81 12.10 -0.22 -14.93
CA GLU A 81 11.97 1.24 -14.99
C GLU A 81 10.84 1.75 -14.08
N CYS A 82 9.71 1.05 -14.07
CA CYS A 82 8.60 1.42 -13.22
C CYS A 82 8.85 1.11 -11.74
N TRP A 83 9.47 -0.03 -11.44
CA TRP A 83 9.90 -0.33 -10.07
C TRP A 83 10.89 0.72 -9.52
N ALA A 84 11.83 1.17 -10.33
CA ALA A 84 12.77 2.23 -9.95
C ALA A 84 12.08 3.56 -9.64
N LYS A 85 11.01 3.90 -10.39
CA LYS A 85 10.18 5.08 -10.13
C LYS A 85 9.32 4.93 -8.87
N ILE A 86 8.73 3.76 -8.64
CA ILE A 86 7.91 3.47 -7.45
C ILE A 86 8.72 3.61 -6.16
N PHE A 87 9.96 3.11 -6.15
CA PHE A 87 10.83 3.12 -4.98
C PHE A 87 11.72 4.36 -4.85
N PHE A 88 11.48 5.42 -5.62
CA PHE A 88 12.07 6.76 -5.49
C PHE A 88 13.52 6.80 -4.99
N GLY A 89 14.46 6.25 -5.78
CA GLY A 89 15.90 6.29 -5.47
C GLY A 89 16.36 5.31 -4.37
N THR A 90 15.45 4.82 -3.55
CA THR A 90 15.64 3.65 -2.66
C THR A 90 15.21 2.37 -3.36
N TYR A 91 15.57 2.23 -4.65
CA TYR A 91 15.24 1.04 -5.41
C TYR A 91 16.01 -0.17 -4.85
N ASP A 92 15.30 -0.99 -4.07
CA ASP A 92 15.82 -2.27 -3.62
C ASP A 92 15.58 -3.33 -4.71
N GLN A 93 16.55 -3.43 -5.64
CA GLN A 93 16.59 -4.51 -6.64
C GLN A 93 16.35 -5.87 -5.99
N ALA A 94 16.97 -6.12 -4.83
CA ALA A 94 16.91 -7.42 -4.18
C ALA A 94 15.49 -7.72 -3.67
N PHE A 95 14.76 -6.71 -3.19
CA PHE A 95 13.34 -6.86 -2.88
C PHE A 95 12.53 -7.21 -4.13
N VAL A 96 12.68 -6.45 -5.21
CA VAL A 96 11.90 -6.68 -6.45
C VAL A 96 12.19 -8.05 -7.07
N GLU A 97 13.44 -8.51 -7.02
CA GLU A 97 13.81 -9.87 -7.45
C GLU A 97 13.18 -10.94 -6.57
N LYS A 98 13.21 -10.79 -5.24
CA LYS A 98 12.56 -11.72 -4.30
C LYS A 98 11.06 -11.77 -4.52
N LEU A 99 10.42 -10.61 -4.66
CA LEU A 99 8.99 -10.50 -4.92
C LEU A 99 8.61 -11.22 -6.22
N ARG A 100 9.35 -10.99 -7.32
CA ARG A 100 9.13 -11.70 -8.58
C ARG A 100 9.39 -13.20 -8.47
N SER A 101 10.41 -13.61 -7.72
CA SER A 101 10.72 -15.02 -7.48
C SER A 101 9.59 -15.72 -6.74
N PHE A 102 9.09 -15.11 -5.67
CA PHE A 102 7.90 -15.56 -4.95
C PHE A 102 6.70 -15.71 -5.90
N CYS A 103 6.41 -14.69 -6.71
CA CYS A 103 5.30 -14.74 -7.66
C CYS A 103 5.42 -15.86 -8.70
N LYS A 104 6.63 -16.13 -9.22
CA LYS A 104 6.89 -17.27 -10.12
C LYS A 104 6.68 -18.61 -9.41
N SER A 105 6.99 -18.70 -8.12
CA SER A 105 6.82 -19.93 -7.33
C SER A 105 5.34 -20.31 -7.12
N LEU A 106 4.44 -19.32 -7.12
CA LEU A 106 2.98 -19.53 -7.02
C LEU A 106 2.36 -20.12 -8.29
N GLY A 107 3.14 -20.37 -9.35
CA GLY A 107 2.64 -20.91 -10.62
C GLY A 107 1.95 -19.88 -11.51
N VAL A 108 2.08 -18.60 -11.17
CA VAL A 108 1.62 -17.48 -12.00
C VAL A 108 2.40 -17.47 -13.32
N GLY A 109 1.69 -17.63 -14.44
CA GLY A 109 2.28 -17.72 -15.79
C GLY A 109 2.41 -19.13 -16.37
N LYS A 110 1.81 -20.17 -15.76
CA LYS A 110 1.59 -21.46 -16.44
C LYS A 110 0.25 -21.42 -17.19
N ASN A 111 0.26 -20.93 -18.43
CA ASN A 111 -0.77 -21.26 -19.42
C ASN A 111 -0.14 -22.14 -20.49
#